data_AF-A0A957XM38-F1
#
_entry.id   AF-A0A957XM38-F1
#
_cell.length_a   1.000
_cell.length_b   1.000
_cell.length_c   1.000
_cell.angle_alpha   90.00
_cell.angle_beta   90.00
_cell.angle_gamma   90.00
#
_symmetry.space_group_name_H-M   'P 1'
#
loop_
_entity.id
_entity.type
_entity.pdbx_description
1 polymer ?
#
loop_
_entity_poly.entity_id
_entity_poly.type
_entity_poly.pdbx_seq_one_letter_code
_entity_poly.pdbx_strand_id
1 'polypeptide(L)'
;MTRYQHIYLSPHIDDVSLSCGGTIYHQQQAGEAVLSVTVFAAQPTAQKFSSYVDWMHGVWGNLDEVVATRLAEDKASMAVLGCDAQYLPFLD
;
A
#
# COMPACT_ATOMS: atom_id res chain seq x y z
N MET A 1 -9.76 -10.11 -19.22
CA MET A 1 -9.69 -10.01 -17.74
C MET A 1 -8.51 -10.83 -17.28
N THR A 2 -7.55 -10.21 -16.59
CA THR A 2 -6.45 -10.93 -15.93
C THR A 2 -7.03 -11.80 -14.81
N ARG A 3 -6.63 -13.07 -14.73
CA ARG A 3 -7.00 -13.97 -13.63
C ARG A 3 -5.84 -14.01 -12.65
N TYR A 4 -6.04 -13.51 -11.43
CA TYR A 4 -5.04 -13.61 -10.37
C TYR A 4 -5.11 -14.97 -9.70
N GLN A 5 -3.95 -15.55 -9.38
CA GLN A 5 -3.84 -16.80 -8.63
C GLN A 5 -3.82 -16.50 -7.13
N HIS A 6 -3.23 -15.35 -6.77
CA HIS A 6 -3.11 -14.90 -5.39
C HIS A 6 -3.63 -13.48 -5.25
N ILE A 7 -4.39 -13.25 -4.18
CA ILE A 7 -4.87 -11.93 -3.79
C ILE A 7 -4.46 -11.72 -2.34
N TYR A 8 -3.73 -10.64 -2.09
CA TYR A 8 -3.34 -10.20 -0.76
C TYR A 8 -4.20 -9.01 -0.36
N LEU A 9 -4.73 -9.02 0.86
CA LEU A 9 -5.44 -7.89 1.42
C LEU A 9 -4.50 -7.18 2.39
N SER A 10 -4.05 -5.98 2.02
CA SER A 10 -3.22 -5.10 2.83
C SER A 10 -4.14 -4.17 3.62
N PRO A 11 -4.09 -4.15 4.96
CA PRO A 11 -4.76 -3.09 5.71
C PRO A 11 -4.23 -1.71 5.30
N HIS A 12 -2.92 -1.49 5.44
CA HIS A 12 -2.27 -0.21 5.17
C HIS A 12 -1.29 -0.26 4.00
N ILE A 13 -0.77 0.91 3.67
CA ILE A 13 0.18 1.18 2.59
C ILE A 13 1.59 0.78 3.04
N ASP A 14 1.86 -0.54 3.07
CA ASP A 14 3.16 -1.17 3.36
C ASP A 14 3.02 -2.65 3.77
N ASP A 15 1.95 -3.01 4.47
CA ASP A 15 1.78 -4.29 5.17
C ASP A 15 2.14 -5.52 4.31
N VAL A 16 1.65 -5.56 3.06
CA VAL A 16 1.92 -6.67 2.14
C VAL A 16 3.41 -6.74 1.73
N SER A 17 4.04 -5.61 1.46
CA SER A 17 5.47 -5.57 1.11
C SER A 17 6.32 -6.08 2.28
N LEU A 18 6.01 -5.63 3.49
CA LEU A 18 6.74 -5.98 4.71
C LEU A 18 6.51 -7.43 5.17
N SER A 19 5.29 -7.94 5.01
CA SER A 19 4.88 -9.23 5.57
C SER A 19 4.95 -10.37 4.57
N CYS A 20 4.77 -10.09 3.27
CA CYS A 20 4.57 -11.10 2.23
C CYS A 20 5.49 -10.94 1.03
N GLY A 21 6.37 -9.94 1.00
CA GLY A 21 7.22 -9.64 -0.17
C GLY A 21 8.02 -10.85 -0.69
N GLY A 22 8.62 -11.65 0.20
CA GLY A 22 9.35 -12.86 -0.19
C GLY A 22 8.45 -13.92 -0.85
N THR A 23 7.25 -14.13 -0.31
CA THR A 23 6.27 -15.08 -0.88
C THR A 23 5.78 -14.60 -2.25
N ILE A 24 5.45 -13.31 -2.37
CA ILE A 24 5.00 -12.70 -3.63
C ILE A 24 6.08 -12.82 -4.70
N TYR A 25 7.34 -12.53 -4.34
CA TYR A 25 8.46 -12.68 -5.25
C TYR A 25 8.57 -14.12 -5.77
N HIS A 26 8.46 -15.13 -4.90
CA HIS A 26 8.50 -16.53 -5.34
C HIS A 26 7.32 -16.92 -6.25
N GLN A 27 6.10 -16.44 -5.97
CA GLN A 27 4.93 -16.68 -6.82
C GLN A 27 5.09 -16.05 -8.21
N GLN A 28 5.59 -14.81 -8.26
CA GLN A 28 5.87 -14.11 -9.52
C GLN A 28 6.94 -14.82 -10.35
N GLN A 29 8.00 -15.32 -9.71
CA GLN A 29 9.02 -16.13 -10.39
C GLN A 29 8.50 -17.49 -10.89
N ALA A 30 7.42 -18.01 -10.30
CA ALA A 30 6.70 -19.18 -10.79
C ALA A 30 5.72 -18.85 -11.94
N GLY A 31 5.62 -17.58 -12.35
CA GLY A 31 4.71 -17.12 -13.39
C GLY A 31 3.25 -16.98 -12.92
N GLU A 32 3.02 -16.91 -11.60
CA GLU A 32 1.69 -16.79 -11.02
C GLU A 32 1.33 -15.32 -10.83
N ALA A 33 0.17 -14.91 -11.36
CA ALA A 33 -0.27 -13.53 -11.25
C ALA A 33 -0.75 -13.21 -9.83
N VAL A 34 -0.21 -12.14 -9.24
CA VAL A 34 -0.53 -11.67 -7.88
C VAL A 34 -1.14 -10.27 -7.92
N LEU A 35 -2.21 -10.06 -7.14
CA LEU A 35 -2.80 -8.75 -6.86
C LEU A 35 -2.68 -8.42 -5.37
N SER A 36 -2.12 -7.24 -5.07
CA SER A 36 -2.24 -6.62 -3.74
C SER A 36 -3.42 -5.64 -3.72
N VAL A 37 -4.30 -5.76 -2.72
CA VAL A 37 -5.43 -4.86 -2.51
C VAL A 37 -5.25 -4.14 -1.17
N THR A 38 -4.94 -2.86 -1.22
CA THR A 38 -4.77 -2.02 -0.03
C THR A 38 -6.08 -1.36 0.37
N VAL A 39 -6.53 -1.60 1.60
CA VAL A 39 -7.86 -1.18 2.08
C VAL A 39 -7.85 0.30 2.47
N PHE A 40 -6.92 0.73 3.32
CA PHE A 40 -6.86 2.07 3.87
C PHE A 40 -5.90 2.97 3.07
N ALA A 41 -6.38 3.43 1.92
CA ALA A 41 -5.59 4.20 0.95
C ALA A 41 -6.25 5.52 0.52
N ALA A 42 -7.33 5.95 1.18
CA ALA A 42 -7.99 7.22 0.86
C ALA A 42 -7.23 8.44 1.43
N GLN A 43 -7.30 9.53 0.67
CA GLN A 43 -6.89 10.85 1.14
C GLN A 43 -7.94 11.41 2.12
N PRO A 44 -7.58 11.77 3.36
CA PRO A 44 -8.50 12.48 4.25
C PRO A 44 -8.79 13.89 3.74
N THR A 45 -10.06 14.31 3.81
CA THR A 45 -10.52 15.68 3.47
C THR A 45 -10.67 16.58 4.70
N ALA A 46 -10.26 16.09 5.87
CA ALA A 46 -10.40 16.81 7.13
C ALA A 46 -9.57 18.10 7.12
N GLN A 47 -10.19 19.21 7.56
CA GLN A 47 -9.49 20.49 7.69
C GLN A 47 -8.53 20.54 8.88
N LYS A 48 -8.69 19.62 9.85
CA LYS A 48 -7.84 19.53 11.03
C LYS A 48 -7.66 18.08 11.46
N PHE A 49 -6.41 17.72 11.69
CA PHE A 49 -6.03 16.42 12.22
C PHE A 49 -6.04 16.40 13.75
N SER A 50 -6.12 15.19 14.32
CA SER A 50 -5.91 15.00 15.76
C SER A 50 -4.42 15.17 16.07
N SER A 51 -4.10 15.44 17.34
CA SER A 51 -2.70 15.52 17.77
C SER A 51 -1.92 14.22 17.53
N TYR A 52 -2.61 13.07 17.50
CA TYR A 52 -2.00 11.79 17.19
C TYR A 52 -1.59 11.69 15.71
N VAL A 53 -2.44 12.16 14.81
CA VAL A 53 -2.14 12.18 13.37
C VAL A 53 -1.01 13.16 13.06
N ASP A 54 -1.04 14.36 13.66
CA ASP A 54 0.07 15.33 13.52
C ASP A 54 1.40 14.74 14.04
N TRP A 55 1.36 14.02 15.16
CA TRP A 55 2.54 13.35 15.70
C TRP A 55 3.06 12.26 14.75
N MET A 56 2.18 11.42 14.20
CA MET A 56 2.54 10.40 13.21
C MET A 56 3.16 11.01 11.96
N HIS A 57 2.55 12.06 11.41
CA HIS A 57 3.11 12.79 10.26
C HIS A 57 4.49 13.37 10.58
N GLY A 58 4.71 13.85 11.81
CA GLY A 58 6.01 14.28 12.30
C GLY A 58 7.06 13.17 12.33
N VAL A 59 6.69 11.98 12.81
CA VAL A 59 7.56 10.79 12.79
C VAL A 59 7.94 10.38 11.36
N TRP A 60 7.02 10.58 10.41
CA TRP A 60 7.24 10.31 8.98
C TRP A 60 7.89 11.48 8.21
N GLY A 61 8.33 12.53 8.91
CA GLY A 61 9.11 13.62 8.30
C GLY A 61 8.32 14.84 7.84
N ASN A 62 7.08 15.02 8.30
CA ASN A 62 6.18 16.13 7.96
C ASN A 62 5.96 16.30 6.45
N LEU A 63 5.58 15.21 5.79
CA LEU A 63 5.28 15.21 4.36
C LEU A 63 4.07 16.11 4.07
N ASP A 64 4.15 16.94 3.04
CA ASP A 64 3.04 17.81 2.60
C ASP A 64 1.84 16.97 2.11
N GLU A 65 2.11 15.86 1.42
CA GLU A 65 1.10 14.93 0.90
C GLU A 65 1.36 13.50 1.41
N VAL A 66 1.12 13.26 2.71
CA VAL A 66 1.44 11.99 3.40
C VAL A 66 0.90 10.76 2.66
N VAL A 67 -0.41 10.71 2.37
CA VAL A 67 -1.01 9.54 1.71
C VAL A 67 -0.54 9.40 0.26
N ALA A 68 -0.41 10.51 -0.49
CA ALA A 68 0.09 10.45 -1.87
C ALA A 68 1.54 9.94 -1.94
N THR A 69 2.37 10.35 -0.98
CA THR A 69 3.75 9.88 -0.84
C THR A 69 3.79 8.40 -0.52
N ARG A 70 3.05 7.95 0.50
CA ARG A 70 2.93 6.52 0.85
C ARG A 70 2.43 5.68 -0.34
N LEU A 71 1.45 6.16 -1.09
CA LEU A 71 0.96 5.50 -2.31
C LEU A 71 2.04 5.40 -3.39
N ALA A 72 2.87 6.42 -3.55
CA ALA A 72 3.97 6.37 -4.50
C ALA A 72 5.03 5.33 -4.08
N GLU A 73 5.33 5.25 -2.78
CA GLU A 73 6.24 4.26 -2.20
C GLU A 73 5.72 2.83 -2.39
N ASP A 74 4.44 2.58 -2.13
CA ASP A 74 3.84 1.26 -2.31
C ASP A 74 3.76 0.87 -3.78
N LYS A 75 3.40 1.78 -4.69
CA LYS A 75 3.45 1.51 -6.14
C LYS A 75 4.86 1.12 -6.60
N ALA A 76 5.89 1.79 -6.08
CA ALA A 76 7.27 1.43 -6.38
C ALA A 76 7.62 0.04 -5.81
N SER A 77 7.16 -0.28 -4.61
CA SER A 77 7.36 -1.60 -3.98
C SER A 77 6.66 -2.72 -4.75
N MET A 78 5.41 -2.53 -5.16
CA MET A 78 4.65 -3.48 -5.98
C MET A 78 5.32 -3.69 -7.35
N ALA A 79 5.85 -2.63 -7.96
CA ALA A 79 6.62 -2.72 -9.20
C ALA A 79 7.91 -3.54 -9.05
N VAL A 80 8.62 -3.41 -7.91
CA VAL A 80 9.80 -4.24 -7.59
C VAL A 80 9.40 -5.71 -7.40
N LEU A 81 8.26 -5.98 -6.76
CA LEU A 81 7.75 -7.33 -6.55
C LEU A 81 7.14 -7.96 -7.81
N GLY A 82 6.83 -7.15 -8.83
CA GLY A 82 6.20 -7.60 -10.07
C GLY A 82 4.71 -7.90 -9.94
N CYS A 83 4.03 -7.45 -8.87
CA CYS A 83 2.60 -7.67 -8.66
C CYS A 83 1.76 -6.43 -9.00
N ASP A 84 0.50 -6.68 -9.38
CA ASP A 84 -0.48 -5.62 -9.61
C ASP A 84 -1.01 -5.09 -8.28
N ALA A 85 -1.48 -3.84 -8.28
CA ALA A 85 -1.98 -3.17 -7.08
C ALA A 85 -3.35 -2.53 -7.30
N GLN A 86 -4.21 -2.64 -6.30
CA GLN A 86 -5.49 -1.94 -6.22
C GLN A 86 -5.63 -1.23 -4.87
N TYR A 87 -6.12 0.00 -4.90
CA TYR A 87 -6.27 0.85 -3.72
C TYR A 87 -7.75 1.15 -3.50
N LEU A 88 -8.26 0.83 -2.31
CA LEU A 88 -9.64 1.07 -1.93
C LEU A 88 -9.80 2.44 -1.25
N PRO A 89 -11.00 3.05 -1.32
CA PRO A 89 -11.20 4.42 -0.87
C PRO A 89 -11.58 4.51 0.62
N PHE A 90 -10.94 3.72 1.49
CA PHE A 90 -11.16 3.80 2.95
C PHE A 90 -10.04 4.58 3.64
N LEU A 91 -10.39 5.32 4.69
CA LEU A 91 -9.44 6.08 5.51
C LEU A 91 -8.75 5.16 6.52
N ASP A 92 -7.46 5.41 6.73
CA ASP A 92 -6.63 4.87 7.83
C ASP A 92 -7.19 5.32 9.19
#